data_AF-A0A2S5BBW5-F1
#
_entry.id   AF-A0A2S5BBW5-F1
#
_cell.length_a   1.000
_cell.length_b   1.000
_cell.length_c   1.000
_cell.angle_alpha   90.00
_cell.angle_beta   90.00
_cell.angle_gamma   90.00
#
_symmetry.space_group_name_H-M   'P 1'
#
loop_
_entity.id
_entity.type
_entity.pdbx_description
1 polymer ?
#
loop_
_entity_poly.entity_id
_entity_poly.type
_entity_poly.pdbx_seq_one_letter_code
_entity_poly.pdbx_strand_id
1 'polypeptide(L)'
;MSASEGFSKHKGECLACGKETSMRCPSCLEHGISLFFCSTEHQKLVWPFHKLVCGARAHPFQYPPLQQGEADYVCAHLERVKGQPASQRPNLAAATGGLPASVLAIEESMKPATVQKLVGKEAKFRYTPQEAETDEGPGPWVFQLRQFIAVWHTEDQLDAGERREDSLEAHDLIFRANLLYNAYVPANIQPDTTSLWHSQYCHRLFAQLPILALQGQAVGPSTCAHYEGAPYADLLSQHGRALARFLRAAAKDSVFAKTALEGMKQYDWDPAWDTEEEAIQRGTTNARAIMERGMAMLRGDY
;
A
#
# COMPACT_ATOMS: atom_id res chain seq x y z
N MET A 1 12.66 18.22 -36.76
CA MET A 1 13.13 16.83 -36.59
C MET A 1 11.94 16.00 -36.13
N SER A 2 11.66 14.89 -36.81
CA SER A 2 10.40 14.13 -36.67
C SER A 2 10.48 13.08 -35.56
N ALA A 3 9.94 13.40 -34.38
CA ALA A 3 9.90 12.50 -33.23
C ALA A 3 8.76 11.45 -33.34
N SER A 4 8.84 10.58 -34.35
CA SER A 4 7.90 9.47 -34.55
C SER A 4 8.60 8.14 -34.89
N GLU A 5 9.85 7.99 -34.45
CA GLU A 5 10.57 6.71 -34.53
C GLU A 5 10.06 5.76 -33.44
N GLY A 6 9.23 4.81 -33.87
CA GLY A 6 9.03 3.55 -33.17
C GLY A 6 8.65 3.63 -31.70
N PHE A 7 7.39 4.01 -31.40
CA PHE A 7 6.72 3.45 -30.22
C PHE A 7 6.69 1.93 -30.36
N SER A 8 7.72 1.27 -29.84
CA SER A 8 7.77 -0.18 -29.74
C SER A 8 6.46 -0.66 -29.12
N LYS A 9 5.82 -1.64 -29.77
CA LYS A 9 4.56 -2.27 -29.31
C LYS A 9 4.82 -3.19 -28.11
N HIS A 10 5.54 -2.68 -27.10
CA HIS A 10 5.65 -3.31 -25.79
C HIS A 10 4.24 -3.49 -25.24
N LYS A 11 3.84 -4.74 -25.12
CA LYS A 11 2.64 -5.14 -24.42
C LYS A 11 2.99 -5.49 -22.98
N GLY A 12 1.99 -5.43 -22.11
CA GLY A 12 2.08 -5.87 -20.73
C GLY A 12 0.71 -6.17 -20.16
N GLU A 13 0.69 -6.68 -18.94
CA GLU A 13 -0.53 -7.00 -18.21
C GLU A 13 -1.18 -5.75 -17.61
N CYS A 14 -2.49 -5.59 -17.84
CA CYS A 14 -3.33 -4.59 -17.18
C CYS A 14 -3.18 -4.63 -15.65
N LEU A 15 -2.92 -3.49 -15.00
CA LEU A 15 -2.79 -3.40 -13.54
C LEU A 15 -4.05 -3.84 -12.79
N ALA A 16 -5.24 -3.69 -13.36
CA ALA A 16 -6.49 -4.07 -12.70
C ALA A 16 -6.79 -5.59 -12.83
N CYS A 17 -6.73 -6.15 -14.04
CA CYS A 17 -7.23 -7.50 -14.33
C CYS A 17 -6.20 -8.48 -14.94
N GLY A 18 -4.97 -8.03 -15.17
CA GLY A 18 -3.91 -8.85 -15.78
C GLY A 18 -4.01 -9.08 -17.30
N LYS A 19 -5.10 -8.67 -17.97
CA LYS A 19 -5.26 -8.84 -19.43
C LYS A 19 -4.16 -8.11 -20.22
N GLU A 20 -3.62 -8.76 -21.25
CA GLU A 20 -2.61 -8.18 -22.13
C GLU A 20 -3.14 -6.91 -22.85
N THR A 21 -2.33 -5.85 -22.87
CA THR A 21 -2.63 -4.56 -23.50
C THR A 21 -1.34 -3.83 -23.91
N SER A 22 -1.44 -2.87 -24.84
CA SER A 22 -0.37 -1.92 -25.17
C SER A 22 -0.64 -0.49 -24.66
N MET A 23 -1.83 -0.21 -24.13
CA MET A 23 -2.16 1.10 -23.57
C MET A 23 -1.49 1.27 -22.20
N ARG A 24 -0.84 2.43 -22.02
CA ARG A 24 0.00 2.76 -20.86
C ARG A 24 -0.38 4.11 -20.27
N CYS A 25 -0.08 4.32 -18.99
CA CYS A 25 -0.12 5.65 -18.39
C CYS A 25 1.01 6.52 -18.99
N PRO A 26 0.71 7.64 -19.69
CA PRO A 26 1.74 8.44 -20.35
C PRO A 26 2.69 9.08 -19.34
N SER A 27 2.16 9.63 -18.24
CA SER A 27 2.98 10.33 -17.24
C SER A 27 3.94 9.39 -16.49
N CYS A 28 3.61 8.11 -16.32
CA CYS A 28 4.57 7.13 -15.80
C CYS A 28 5.62 6.69 -16.83
N LEU A 29 5.23 6.65 -18.12
CA LEU A 29 6.14 6.30 -19.20
C LEU A 29 7.25 7.34 -19.38
N GLU A 30 6.93 8.63 -19.21
CA GLU A 30 7.90 9.74 -19.13
C GLU A 30 8.97 9.53 -18.05
N HIS A 31 8.64 8.79 -16.99
CA HIS A 31 9.51 8.48 -15.85
C HIS A 31 10.01 7.01 -15.88
N GLY A 32 10.03 6.39 -17.06
CA GLY A 32 10.60 5.05 -17.29
C GLY A 32 9.71 3.87 -16.86
N ILE A 33 8.54 4.09 -16.26
CA ILE A 33 7.66 3.01 -15.80
C ILE A 33 6.51 2.78 -16.78
N SER A 34 6.50 1.60 -17.40
CA SER A 34 5.35 1.13 -18.19
C SER A 34 4.28 0.48 -17.30
N LEU A 35 3.32 1.29 -16.82
CA LEU A 35 2.07 0.79 -16.23
C LEU A 35 1.02 0.63 -17.32
N PHE A 36 0.38 -0.53 -17.35
CA PHE A 36 -0.52 -0.94 -18.43
C PHE A 36 -1.98 -0.98 -17.99
N PHE A 37 -2.90 -0.62 -18.90
CA PHE A 37 -4.34 -0.67 -18.69
C PHE A 37 -5.03 -1.21 -19.95
N CYS A 38 -6.00 -2.14 -19.83
CA CYS A 38 -6.72 -2.65 -21.00
C CYS A 38 -7.98 -1.83 -21.36
N SER A 39 -8.41 -0.90 -20.50
CA SER A 39 -9.47 0.07 -20.77
C SER A 39 -9.36 1.29 -19.84
N THR A 40 -10.07 2.37 -20.17
CA THR A 40 -10.12 3.60 -19.36
C THR A 40 -10.81 3.36 -18.01
N GLU A 41 -11.74 2.42 -17.96
CA GLU A 41 -12.49 2.01 -16.75
C GLU A 41 -11.54 1.38 -15.74
N HIS A 42 -10.65 0.48 -16.19
CA HIS A 42 -9.61 -0.09 -15.34
C HIS A 42 -8.55 0.94 -14.90
N GLN A 43 -8.30 1.99 -15.69
CA GLN A 43 -7.46 3.11 -15.24
C GLN A 43 -8.18 3.93 -14.16
N LYS A 44 -9.46 4.30 -14.38
CA LYS A 44 -10.31 5.03 -13.43
C LYS A 44 -10.46 4.27 -12.10
N LEU A 45 -10.59 2.95 -12.15
CA LEU A 45 -10.69 2.08 -10.99
C LEU A 45 -9.48 2.21 -10.06
N VAL A 46 -8.26 2.13 -10.60
CA VAL A 46 -7.04 2.25 -9.77
C VAL A 46 -6.63 3.72 -9.52
N TRP A 47 -7.24 4.67 -10.23
CA TRP A 47 -6.89 6.10 -10.20
C TRP A 47 -6.87 6.73 -8.79
N PRO A 48 -7.78 6.40 -7.85
CA PRO A 48 -7.76 6.98 -6.50
C PRO A 48 -6.41 6.81 -5.79
N PHE A 49 -5.78 5.64 -5.92
CA PHE A 49 -4.42 5.42 -5.44
C PHE A 49 -3.39 5.93 -6.46
N HIS A 50 -3.51 5.54 -7.73
CA HIS A 50 -2.48 5.78 -8.74
C HIS A 50 -2.11 7.27 -8.89
N LYS A 51 -3.09 8.19 -8.79
CA LYS A 51 -2.85 9.65 -8.85
C LYS A 51 -1.87 10.16 -7.78
N LEU A 52 -1.81 9.48 -6.62
CA LEU A 52 -0.93 9.84 -5.50
C LEU A 52 0.55 9.56 -5.82
N VAL A 53 0.82 8.65 -6.74
CA VAL A 53 2.15 8.12 -7.07
C VAL A 53 2.46 8.19 -8.58
N CYS A 54 1.66 8.93 -9.35
CA CYS A 54 1.85 9.13 -10.79
C CYS A 54 2.93 10.20 -11.09
N GLY A 55 3.40 10.25 -12.34
CA GLY A 55 4.40 11.23 -12.81
C GLY A 55 5.75 11.07 -12.10
N ALA A 56 6.32 12.17 -11.63
CA ALA A 56 7.64 12.20 -10.97
C ALA A 56 7.77 11.25 -9.76
N ARG A 57 6.66 10.92 -9.10
CA ARG A 57 6.61 9.98 -7.96
C ARG A 57 6.49 8.52 -8.36
N ALA A 58 6.37 8.24 -9.67
CA ALA A 58 6.23 6.88 -10.17
C ALA A 58 7.56 6.11 -10.13
N HIS A 59 8.69 6.82 -10.24
CA HIS A 59 10.04 6.26 -10.15
C HIS A 59 11.10 7.32 -9.80
N PRO A 60 11.90 7.12 -8.73
CA PRO A 60 11.71 6.11 -7.68
C PRO A 60 10.31 6.20 -7.06
N PHE A 61 9.77 5.08 -6.59
CA PHE A 61 8.41 5.07 -6.06
C PHE A 61 8.33 5.91 -4.77
N GLN A 62 7.47 6.93 -4.78
CA GLN A 62 7.34 7.90 -3.69
C GLN A 62 5.87 8.16 -3.37
N TYR A 63 5.58 8.34 -2.08
CA TYR A 63 4.30 8.88 -1.63
C TYR A 63 4.23 10.40 -1.88
N PRO A 64 3.04 11.03 -1.87
CA PRO A 64 2.94 12.48 -1.79
C PRO A 64 3.64 13.04 -0.53
N PRO A 65 3.93 14.35 -0.46
CA PRO A 65 4.33 15.00 0.79
C PRO A 65 3.33 14.73 1.93
N LEU A 66 3.76 14.86 3.19
CA LEU A 66 2.87 14.71 4.35
C LEU A 66 1.73 15.73 4.28
N GLN A 67 0.49 15.25 4.31
CA GLN A 67 -0.70 16.10 4.21
C GLN A 67 -1.14 16.62 5.58
N GLN A 68 -1.86 17.74 5.60
CA GLN A 68 -2.40 18.34 6.83
C GLN A 68 -3.26 17.36 7.63
N GLY A 69 -4.15 16.60 6.96
CA GLY A 69 -4.97 15.57 7.62
C GLY A 69 -4.17 14.42 8.22
N GLU A 70 -3.02 14.05 7.65
CA GLU A 70 -2.10 13.07 8.26
C GLU A 70 -1.52 13.63 9.57
N ALA A 71 -1.09 14.90 9.57
CA ALA A 71 -0.54 15.57 10.73
C ALA A 71 -1.59 15.82 11.84
N ASP A 72 -2.80 16.24 11.47
CA ASP A 72 -3.89 16.52 12.41
C ASP A 72 -4.38 15.25 13.11
N TYR A 73 -4.48 14.13 12.38
CA TYR A 73 -4.78 12.81 12.95
C TYR A 73 -3.75 12.42 14.03
N VAL A 74 -2.45 12.56 13.73
CA VAL A 74 -1.38 12.30 14.71
C VAL A 74 -1.47 13.24 15.91
N CYS A 75 -1.69 14.53 15.69
CA CYS A 75 -1.80 15.51 16.78
C CYS A 75 -2.98 15.21 17.72
N ALA A 76 -4.13 14.83 17.16
CA ALA A 76 -5.30 14.43 17.93
C ALA A 76 -5.04 13.16 18.74
N HIS A 77 -4.36 12.16 18.16
CA HIS A 77 -3.97 10.95 18.88
C HIS A 77 -2.99 11.25 20.01
N LEU A 78 -1.92 12.03 19.76
CA LEU A 78 -0.92 12.39 20.76
C LEU A 78 -1.53 13.08 21.99
N GLU A 79 -2.49 13.98 21.80
CA GLU A 79 -3.20 14.61 22.93
C GLU A 79 -4.15 13.63 23.65
N ARG A 80 -4.73 12.63 22.97
CA ARG A 80 -5.54 11.56 23.61
C ARG A 80 -4.70 10.68 24.55
N VAL A 81 -3.52 10.23 24.12
CA VAL A 81 -2.68 9.30 24.91
C VAL A 81 -1.91 9.99 26.04
N LYS A 82 -1.76 11.32 25.99
CA LYS A 82 -1.06 12.16 26.97
C LYS A 82 -1.57 12.04 28.41
N GLY A 83 -2.79 11.55 28.61
CA GLY A 83 -3.38 11.26 29.92
C GLY A 83 -3.45 9.76 30.29
N GLN A 84 -3.06 8.84 29.40
CA GLN A 84 -3.22 7.41 29.60
C GLN A 84 -1.99 6.78 30.28
N PRO A 85 -2.18 5.89 31.28
CA PRO A 85 -1.10 5.12 31.89
C PRO A 85 -0.45 4.19 30.85
N ALA A 86 0.85 3.91 31.00
CA ALA A 86 1.61 3.13 30.02
C ALA A 86 1.05 1.72 29.76
N SER A 87 0.34 1.12 30.72
CA SER A 87 -0.34 -0.17 30.57
C SER A 87 -1.62 -0.14 29.71
N GLN A 88 -2.12 1.04 29.34
CA GLN A 88 -3.26 1.25 28.45
C GLN A 88 -2.84 1.77 27.07
N ARG A 89 -1.54 2.03 26.85
CA ARG A 89 -1.04 2.44 25.55
C ARG A 89 -0.88 1.22 24.66
N PRO A 90 -1.15 1.34 23.35
CA PRO A 90 -0.86 0.27 22.41
C PRO A 90 0.63 -0.06 22.47
N ASN A 91 0.98 -1.35 22.55
CA ASN A 91 2.38 -1.75 22.60
C ASN A 91 3.02 -1.62 21.22
N LEU A 92 3.32 -0.39 20.77
CA LEU A 92 3.96 -0.06 19.49
C LEU A 92 5.23 -0.86 19.18
N ALA A 93 5.99 -1.22 20.22
CA ALA A 93 7.25 -1.96 20.09
C ALA A 93 6.99 -3.38 19.60
N ALA A 94 5.94 -3.99 20.15
CA ALA A 94 5.34 -5.16 19.57
C ALA A 94 4.73 -4.73 18.22
N ALA A 95 3.63 -3.95 18.24
CA ALA A 95 2.68 -3.43 17.21
C ALA A 95 3.22 -2.92 15.87
N THR A 96 4.50 -3.11 15.59
CA THR A 96 5.15 -2.64 14.38
C THR A 96 6.17 -3.62 13.80
N GLY A 97 6.19 -4.88 14.28
CA GLY A 97 7.10 -5.92 13.78
C GLY A 97 8.58 -5.59 13.99
N GLY A 98 8.90 -4.84 15.06
CA GLY A 98 10.23 -4.34 15.34
C GLY A 98 10.61 -3.10 14.50
N LEU A 99 9.79 -2.04 14.53
CA LEU A 99 10.29 -0.73 14.10
C LEU A 99 11.53 -0.34 14.92
N PRO A 100 12.45 0.47 14.35
CA PRO A 100 13.59 0.95 15.09
C PRO A 100 13.13 1.70 16.35
N ALA A 101 13.92 1.66 17.42
CA ALA A 101 13.61 2.31 18.69
C ALA A 101 13.33 3.83 18.54
N SER A 102 13.77 4.46 17.45
CA SER A 102 13.41 5.82 17.06
C SER A 102 11.90 6.06 16.93
N VAL A 103 11.09 5.05 16.53
CA VAL A 103 9.64 5.21 16.41
C VAL A 103 8.94 5.16 17.77
N LEU A 104 9.47 4.41 18.73
CA LEU A 104 8.99 4.46 20.11
C LEU A 104 9.36 5.81 20.75
N ALA A 105 10.55 6.31 20.43
CA ALA A 105 10.96 7.65 20.81
C ALA A 105 10.11 8.76 20.15
N ILE A 106 9.36 8.50 19.06
CA ILE A 106 8.41 9.49 18.50
C ILE A 106 7.27 9.75 19.48
N GLU A 107 6.66 8.73 20.07
CA GLU A 107 5.53 8.95 20.99
C GLU A 107 5.95 9.76 22.22
N GLU A 108 7.16 9.51 22.75
CA GLU A 108 7.68 10.20 23.94
C GLU A 108 8.27 11.58 23.65
N SER A 109 8.82 11.83 22.45
CA SER A 109 9.53 13.08 22.12
C SER A 109 8.79 14.02 21.16
N MET A 110 7.87 13.50 20.34
CA MET A 110 7.25 14.26 19.27
C MET A 110 6.05 15.06 19.78
N LYS A 111 6.20 16.37 19.75
CA LYS A 111 5.15 17.33 20.10
C LYS A 111 4.29 17.61 18.86
N PRO A 112 3.01 17.98 19.00
CA PRO A 112 2.18 18.42 17.86
C PRO A 112 2.87 19.50 17.00
N ALA A 113 3.57 20.45 17.63
CA ALA A 113 4.35 21.48 16.94
C ALA A 113 5.56 20.96 16.12
N THR A 114 6.02 19.72 16.36
CA THR A 114 7.01 19.02 15.54
C THR A 114 6.34 18.36 14.34
N VAL A 115 5.22 17.64 14.56
CA VAL A 115 4.42 17.02 13.48
C VAL A 115 4.02 18.06 12.43
N GLN A 116 3.51 19.20 12.87
CA GLN A 116 3.05 20.28 12.00
C GLN A 116 4.17 20.89 11.13
N LYS A 117 5.44 20.82 11.56
CA LYS A 117 6.61 21.26 10.74
C LYS A 117 6.98 20.29 9.61
N LEU A 118 6.46 19.06 9.67
CA LEU A 118 6.69 18.02 8.67
C LEU A 118 5.61 18.04 7.55
N VAL A 119 4.54 18.82 7.70
CA VAL A 119 3.53 19.02 6.64
C VAL A 119 4.20 19.60 5.39
N GLY A 120 3.85 19.06 4.23
CA GLY A 120 4.44 19.41 2.95
C GLY A 120 5.88 18.91 2.75
N LYS A 121 6.43 18.11 3.67
CA LYS A 121 7.74 17.45 3.47
C LYS A 121 7.57 16.09 2.81
N GLU A 122 8.50 15.74 1.94
CA GLU A 122 8.55 14.47 1.23
C GLU A 122 9.37 13.43 1.99
N ALA A 123 9.16 12.16 1.66
CA ALA A 123 9.91 11.03 2.17
C ALA A 123 10.06 9.97 1.07
N LYS A 124 11.15 9.20 1.13
CA LYS A 124 11.22 7.92 0.42
C LYS A 124 10.09 7.02 0.90
N PHE A 125 9.58 6.18 0.00
CA PHE A 125 8.57 5.19 0.34
C PHE A 125 9.05 4.20 1.44
N ARG A 126 10.34 3.85 1.45
CA ARG A 126 10.98 2.97 2.44
C ARG A 126 12.39 3.48 2.71
N TYR A 127 12.82 3.37 3.97
CA TYR A 127 14.19 3.63 4.41
C TYR A 127 14.83 2.33 4.91
N THR A 128 16.08 2.07 4.53
CA THR A 128 16.95 1.13 5.26
C THR A 128 17.34 1.74 6.61
N PRO A 129 17.76 0.94 7.62
CA PRO A 129 18.25 1.48 8.89
C PRO A 129 19.39 2.48 8.71
N GLN A 130 20.36 2.16 7.85
CA GLN A 130 21.48 3.04 7.54
C GLN A 130 21.04 4.36 6.88
N GLU A 131 20.08 4.34 5.94
CA GLU A 131 19.54 5.58 5.38
C GLU A 131 18.78 6.41 6.43
N ALA A 132 18.05 5.78 7.35
CA ALA A 132 17.34 6.49 8.42
C ALA A 132 18.31 7.10 9.47
N GLU A 133 19.48 6.50 9.67
CA GLU A 133 20.55 7.02 10.53
C GLU A 133 21.36 8.16 9.89
N THR A 134 21.39 8.24 8.55
CA THR A 134 22.26 9.16 7.80
C THR A 134 21.52 10.30 7.09
N ASP A 135 20.21 10.20 6.90
CA ASP A 135 19.38 11.27 6.35
C ASP A 135 18.97 12.23 7.50
N GLU A 136 19.73 13.31 7.67
CA GLU A 136 19.42 14.40 8.62
C GLU A 136 18.16 15.22 8.23
N GLY A 137 17.53 14.91 7.11
CA GLY A 137 16.35 15.59 6.61
C GLY A 137 15.04 15.26 7.33
N PRO A 138 13.91 15.85 6.90
CA PRO A 138 12.59 15.52 7.44
C PRO A 138 12.06 14.17 6.95
N GLY A 139 12.72 13.54 5.96
CA GLY A 139 12.24 12.35 5.27
C GLY A 139 12.06 11.11 6.15
N PRO A 140 13.05 10.72 6.98
CA PRO A 140 12.90 9.59 7.90
C PRO A 140 11.76 9.82 8.90
N TRP A 141 11.61 11.05 9.41
CA TRP A 141 10.54 11.41 10.34
C TRP A 141 9.14 11.32 9.69
N VAL A 142 8.99 11.78 8.44
CA VAL A 142 7.74 11.63 7.67
C VAL A 142 7.44 10.15 7.36
N PHE A 143 8.46 9.35 7.02
CA PHE A 143 8.31 7.91 6.83
C PHE A 143 7.86 7.20 8.12
N GLN A 144 8.53 7.48 9.24
CA GLN A 144 8.21 6.90 10.55
C GLN A 144 6.80 7.31 11.01
N LEU A 145 6.41 8.58 10.84
CA LEU A 145 5.05 9.04 11.08
C LEU A 145 4.01 8.25 10.27
N ARG A 146 4.30 7.92 9.01
CA ARG A 146 3.39 7.12 8.18
C ARG A 146 3.29 5.66 8.60
N GLN A 147 4.38 5.05 9.07
CA GLN A 147 4.33 3.70 9.67
C GLN A 147 3.46 3.72 10.95
N PHE A 148 3.69 4.72 11.80
CA PHE A 148 2.99 4.96 13.06
C PHE A 148 1.48 5.17 12.86
N ILE A 149 1.07 6.03 11.92
CA ILE A 149 -0.35 6.22 11.61
C ILE A 149 -0.99 4.94 11.05
N ALA A 150 -0.27 4.20 10.20
CA ALA A 150 -0.80 2.96 9.62
C ALA A 150 -1.19 1.92 10.68
N VAL A 151 -0.48 1.89 11.81
CA VAL A 151 -0.68 0.98 12.94
C VAL A 151 -1.86 1.41 13.82
N TRP A 152 -1.97 2.71 14.10
CA TRP A 152 -3.02 3.26 14.96
C TRP A 152 -4.38 3.40 14.27
N HIS A 153 -4.40 3.69 12.97
CA HIS A 153 -5.64 3.81 12.21
C HIS A 153 -6.45 2.51 12.23
N THR A 154 -5.76 1.37 12.28
CA THR A 154 -6.37 0.05 12.43
C THR A 154 -6.86 -0.25 13.85
N GLU A 155 -6.25 0.31 14.90
CA GLU A 155 -6.72 0.15 16.28
C GLU A 155 -7.99 0.98 16.51
N ASP A 156 -7.99 2.25 16.10
CA ASP A 156 -9.17 3.13 16.20
C ASP A 156 -10.39 2.54 15.44
N GLN A 157 -10.17 1.86 14.30
CA GLN A 157 -11.27 1.17 13.56
C GLN A 157 -11.78 -0.10 14.25
N LEU A 158 -10.96 -0.78 15.07
CA LEU A 158 -11.41 -1.93 15.85
C LEU A 158 -12.21 -1.48 17.08
N ASP A 159 -11.77 -0.42 17.75
CA ASP A 159 -12.43 0.11 18.96
C ASP A 159 -13.76 0.82 18.65
N ALA A 160 -13.84 1.56 17.54
CA ALA A 160 -15.02 2.36 17.22
C ALA A 160 -16.24 1.50 16.80
N GLY A 161 -16.03 0.30 16.23
CA GLY A 161 -17.08 -0.53 15.62
C GLY A 161 -17.74 0.07 14.36
N GLU A 162 -17.64 1.39 14.16
CA GLU A 162 -18.14 2.14 13.02
C GLU A 162 -17.13 2.14 11.86
N ARG A 163 -17.53 1.59 10.71
CA ARG A 163 -16.84 1.90 9.45
C ARG A 163 -17.22 3.33 9.06
N ARG A 164 -16.22 4.19 8.84
CA ARG A 164 -16.43 5.42 8.06
C ARG A 164 -16.67 5.03 6.61
N GLU A 165 -17.93 5.00 6.18
CA GLU A 165 -18.30 4.53 4.84
C GLU A 165 -17.96 5.54 3.72
N ASP A 166 -17.79 6.82 4.07
CA ASP A 166 -18.04 7.92 3.11
C ASP A 166 -16.82 8.47 2.35
N SER A 167 -15.58 8.13 2.71
CA SER A 167 -14.40 8.67 2.01
C SER A 167 -13.13 7.83 2.15
N LEU A 168 -12.63 7.33 1.00
CA LEU A 168 -11.22 6.94 0.84
C LEU A 168 -10.38 8.21 0.67
N GLU A 169 -10.09 8.89 1.77
CA GLU A 169 -9.17 10.02 1.74
C GLU A 169 -7.77 9.59 1.30
N ALA A 170 -7.01 10.52 0.74
CA ALA A 170 -5.66 10.25 0.25
C ALA A 170 -4.73 9.73 1.37
N HIS A 171 -5.02 10.07 2.63
CA HIS A 171 -4.28 9.58 3.79
C HIS A 171 -4.61 8.10 4.12
N ASP A 172 -5.88 7.70 4.15
CA ASP A 172 -6.31 6.31 4.38
C ASP A 172 -5.71 5.36 3.32
N LEU A 173 -5.66 5.78 2.05
CA LEU A 173 -5.01 5.03 0.98
C LEU A 173 -3.50 4.84 1.20
N ILE A 174 -2.79 5.82 1.78
CA ILE A 174 -1.37 5.70 2.13
C ILE A 174 -1.20 4.74 3.32
N PHE A 175 -2.08 4.79 4.31
CA PHE A 175 -2.01 3.91 5.49
C PHE A 175 -2.23 2.45 5.10
N ARG A 176 -3.29 2.17 4.32
CA ARG A 176 -3.54 0.82 3.79
C ARG A 176 -2.42 0.33 2.87
N ALA A 177 -1.76 1.23 2.11
CA ALA A 177 -0.59 0.87 1.32
C ALA A 177 0.59 0.41 2.19
N ASN A 178 0.89 1.12 3.29
CA ASN A 178 1.94 0.69 4.21
C ASN A 178 1.61 -0.67 4.87
N LEU A 179 0.38 -0.87 5.33
CA LEU A 179 -0.08 -2.15 5.88
C LEU A 179 0.06 -3.30 4.88
N LEU A 180 -0.44 -3.11 3.65
CA LEU A 180 -0.40 -4.12 2.60
C LEU A 180 1.03 -4.45 2.19
N TYR A 181 1.91 -3.45 2.13
CA TYR A 181 3.33 -3.66 1.84
C TYR A 181 4.01 -4.47 2.94
N ASN A 182 3.84 -4.08 4.21
CA ASN A 182 4.49 -4.75 5.34
C ASN A 182 3.96 -6.19 5.53
N ALA A 183 2.71 -6.47 5.18
CA ALA A 183 2.17 -7.84 5.16
C ALA A 183 2.85 -8.74 4.12
N TYR A 184 3.17 -8.22 2.92
CA TYR A 184 3.79 -9.03 1.87
C TYR A 184 5.32 -8.94 1.79
N VAL A 185 5.95 -8.00 2.51
CA VAL A 185 7.41 -7.78 2.48
C VAL A 185 7.95 -7.90 3.91
N PRO A 186 8.56 -9.05 4.25
CA PRO A 186 9.17 -9.25 5.57
C PRO A 186 10.23 -8.20 5.90
N ALA A 187 10.25 -7.75 7.16
CA ALA A 187 11.06 -6.62 7.62
C ALA A 187 12.58 -6.80 7.38
N ASN A 188 13.07 -8.04 7.37
CA ASN A 188 14.45 -8.40 7.09
C ASN A 188 14.86 -8.26 5.62
N ILE A 189 13.91 -8.05 4.69
CA ILE A 189 14.19 -7.79 3.29
C ILE A 189 14.27 -6.28 3.02
N GLN A 190 15.36 -5.88 2.37
CA GLN A 190 15.58 -4.52 1.90
C GLN A 190 15.68 -4.54 0.37
N PRO A 191 14.60 -4.21 -0.37
CA PRO A 191 14.70 -4.03 -1.81
C PRO A 191 15.54 -2.81 -2.15
N ASP A 192 16.15 -2.83 -3.33
CA ASP A 192 16.57 -1.61 -4.01
C ASP A 192 15.32 -0.78 -4.39
N THR A 193 15.03 0.24 -3.58
CA THR A 193 13.92 1.18 -3.77
C THR A 193 14.11 2.10 -4.97
N THR A 194 15.33 2.16 -5.53
CA THR A 194 15.66 2.88 -6.76
C THR A 194 15.52 2.02 -8.00
N SER A 195 15.19 0.73 -7.89
CA SER A 195 14.97 -0.15 -9.03
C SER A 195 13.62 0.10 -9.71
N LEU A 196 13.60 0.06 -11.05
CA LEU A 196 12.37 0.06 -11.86
C LEU A 196 11.43 -1.09 -11.44
N TRP A 197 12.02 -2.23 -11.05
CA TRP A 197 11.28 -3.42 -10.64
C TRP A 197 10.52 -3.19 -9.32
N HIS A 198 11.17 -2.62 -8.29
CA HIS A 198 10.50 -2.29 -7.02
C HIS A 198 9.38 -1.27 -7.23
N SER A 199 9.63 -0.28 -8.08
CA SER A 199 8.62 0.71 -8.43
C SER A 199 7.39 0.06 -9.11
N GLN A 200 7.61 -0.84 -10.07
CA GLN A 200 6.53 -1.63 -10.69
C GLN A 200 5.80 -2.54 -9.71
N TYR A 201 6.51 -3.15 -8.75
CA TYR A 201 5.91 -3.95 -7.68
C TYR A 201 4.97 -3.11 -6.83
N CYS A 202 5.40 -1.94 -6.35
CA CYS A 202 4.56 -1.04 -5.56
C CYS A 202 3.31 -0.57 -6.31
N HIS A 203 3.43 -0.17 -7.59
CA HIS A 203 2.26 0.20 -8.41
C HIS A 203 1.27 -0.96 -8.59
N ARG A 204 1.76 -2.19 -8.81
CA ARG A 204 0.91 -3.38 -8.92
C ARG A 204 0.25 -3.72 -7.59
N LEU A 205 1.01 -3.70 -6.50
CA LEU A 205 0.51 -4.02 -5.17
C LEU A 205 -0.60 -3.06 -4.74
N PHE A 206 -0.38 -1.75 -4.85
CA PHE A 206 -1.33 -0.76 -4.35
C PHE A 206 -2.50 -0.46 -5.30
N ALA A 207 -2.44 -0.94 -6.54
CA ALA A 207 -3.63 -1.05 -7.39
C ALA A 207 -4.72 -1.96 -6.76
N GLN A 208 -4.37 -2.80 -5.77
CA GLN A 208 -5.34 -3.55 -4.96
C GLN A 208 -6.22 -2.65 -4.09
N LEU A 209 -5.73 -1.50 -3.61
CA LEU A 209 -6.42 -0.77 -2.54
C LEU A 209 -7.79 -0.24 -2.98
N PRO A 210 -7.96 0.38 -4.17
CA PRO A 210 -9.28 0.73 -4.66
C PRO A 210 -10.16 -0.50 -4.96
N ILE A 211 -9.57 -1.62 -5.38
CA ILE A 211 -10.29 -2.87 -5.67
C ILE A 211 -10.82 -3.52 -4.38
N LEU A 212 -10.01 -3.55 -3.32
CA LEU A 212 -10.37 -4.05 -1.99
C LEU A 212 -11.40 -3.15 -1.31
N ALA A 213 -11.28 -1.82 -1.44
CA ALA A 213 -12.22 -0.90 -0.84
C ALA A 213 -13.66 -1.08 -1.37
N LEU A 214 -13.81 -1.44 -2.65
CA LEU A 214 -15.10 -1.78 -3.26
C LEU A 214 -15.75 -3.05 -2.69
N GLN A 215 -14.99 -3.92 -2.00
CA GLN A 215 -15.56 -5.05 -1.25
C GLN A 215 -16.03 -4.67 0.15
N GLY A 216 -15.48 -3.59 0.72
CA GLY A 216 -15.72 -3.18 2.10
C GLY A 216 -16.87 -2.18 2.27
N GLN A 217 -17.22 -1.47 1.20
CA GLN A 217 -18.33 -0.51 1.16
C GLN A 217 -19.62 -1.20 0.67
N ALA A 218 -20.74 -0.93 1.34
CA ALA A 218 -22.06 -0.98 0.70
C ALA A 218 -22.16 0.23 -0.24
N VAL A 219 -21.45 0.18 -1.37
CA VAL A 219 -21.32 1.30 -2.30
C VAL A 219 -22.71 1.72 -2.78
N GLY A 220 -23.08 2.98 -2.51
CA GLY A 220 -24.37 3.52 -2.89
C GLY A 220 -24.65 3.36 -4.40
N PRO A 221 -25.94 3.23 -4.80
CA PRO A 221 -26.31 2.78 -6.14
C PRO A 221 -25.78 3.66 -7.29
N SER A 222 -25.40 4.91 -7.04
CA SER A 222 -24.86 5.83 -8.06
C SER A 222 -23.44 5.49 -8.54
N THR A 223 -22.59 4.87 -7.71
CA THR A 223 -21.25 4.39 -8.12
C THR A 223 -21.24 2.92 -8.53
N CYS A 224 -22.24 2.15 -8.08
CA CYS A 224 -22.35 0.71 -8.34
C CYS A 224 -23.08 0.35 -9.66
N ALA A 225 -23.91 1.26 -10.22
CA ALA A 225 -24.71 1.04 -11.44
C ALA A 225 -23.92 0.77 -12.76
N HIS A 226 -22.61 0.53 -12.68
CA HIS A 226 -21.76 0.06 -13.79
C HIS A 226 -21.13 -1.31 -13.55
N TYR A 227 -21.35 -1.94 -12.39
CA TYR A 227 -20.61 -3.13 -11.92
C TYR A 227 -21.46 -4.12 -11.10
N GLU A 228 -22.78 -4.14 -11.28
CA GLU A 228 -23.67 -5.05 -10.56
C GLU A 228 -23.51 -6.52 -11.02
N GLY A 229 -23.27 -7.44 -10.07
CA GLY A 229 -23.47 -8.89 -10.24
C GLY A 229 -22.24 -9.72 -10.63
N ALA A 230 -21.46 -10.18 -9.63
CA ALA A 230 -20.26 -11.02 -9.70
C ALA A 230 -18.86 -10.42 -10.04
N PRO A 231 -18.66 -9.35 -10.84
CA PRO A 231 -17.34 -9.05 -11.42
C PRO A 231 -16.28 -8.62 -10.40
N TYR A 232 -16.66 -8.20 -9.18
CA TYR A 232 -15.70 -7.68 -8.20
C TYR A 232 -14.82 -8.74 -7.57
N ALA A 233 -15.39 -9.90 -7.21
CA ALA A 233 -14.61 -10.98 -6.63
C ALA A 233 -13.73 -11.64 -7.70
N ASP A 234 -14.25 -11.76 -8.92
CA ASP A 234 -13.50 -12.14 -10.12
C ASP A 234 -12.35 -11.16 -10.37
N LEU A 235 -12.59 -9.86 -10.26
CA LEU A 235 -11.58 -8.82 -10.50
C LEU A 235 -10.48 -8.80 -9.42
N LEU A 236 -10.82 -8.99 -8.13
CA LEU A 236 -9.79 -9.17 -7.10
C LEU A 236 -8.98 -10.46 -7.37
N SER A 237 -9.65 -11.55 -7.72
CA SER A 237 -9.02 -12.82 -8.06
C SER A 237 -8.10 -12.70 -9.28
N GLN A 238 -8.56 -12.04 -10.35
CA GLN A 238 -7.77 -11.69 -11.54
C GLN A 238 -6.57 -10.80 -11.19
N HIS A 239 -6.77 -9.78 -10.34
CA HIS A 239 -5.70 -8.90 -9.89
C HIS A 239 -4.62 -9.68 -9.12
N GLY A 240 -5.01 -10.44 -8.10
CA GLY A 240 -4.07 -11.24 -7.30
C GLY A 240 -3.27 -12.19 -8.20
N ARG A 241 -3.95 -12.88 -9.12
CA ARG A 241 -3.30 -13.73 -10.13
C ARG A 241 -2.30 -12.95 -10.99
N ALA A 242 -2.57 -11.70 -11.35
CA ALA A 242 -1.63 -10.83 -12.08
C ALA A 242 -0.41 -10.43 -11.23
N LEU A 243 -0.60 -10.02 -9.97
CA LEU A 243 0.52 -9.73 -9.06
C LEU A 243 1.43 -10.96 -8.87
N ALA A 244 0.84 -12.14 -8.67
CA ALA A 244 1.61 -13.36 -8.46
C ALA A 244 2.30 -13.87 -9.73
N ARG A 245 1.73 -13.68 -10.93
CA ARG A 245 2.45 -13.94 -12.18
C ARG A 245 3.67 -13.01 -12.31
N PHE A 246 3.51 -11.73 -12.00
CA PHE A 246 4.62 -10.76 -11.97
C PHE A 246 5.71 -11.17 -10.97
N LEU A 247 5.34 -11.54 -9.74
CA LEU A 247 6.28 -12.02 -8.72
C LEU A 247 6.98 -13.31 -9.15
N ARG A 248 6.25 -14.33 -9.63
CA ARG A 248 6.83 -15.59 -10.14
C ARG A 248 7.82 -15.37 -11.29
N ALA A 249 7.53 -14.43 -12.20
CA ALA A 249 8.43 -14.10 -13.30
C ALA A 249 9.78 -13.54 -12.78
N ALA A 250 9.72 -12.67 -11.77
CA ALA A 250 10.89 -12.07 -11.14
C ALA A 250 11.59 -12.98 -10.11
N ALA A 251 10.88 -13.93 -9.52
CA ALA A 251 11.37 -14.84 -8.48
C ALA A 251 12.46 -15.82 -8.98
N LYS A 252 12.79 -15.83 -10.27
CA LYS A 252 13.99 -16.54 -10.75
C LYS A 252 15.26 -15.81 -10.30
N ASP A 253 15.28 -14.49 -10.45
CA ASP A 253 16.48 -13.65 -10.40
C ASP A 253 16.47 -12.66 -9.22
N SER A 254 15.36 -12.53 -8.49
CA SER A 254 15.21 -11.63 -7.34
C SER A 254 14.85 -12.37 -6.05
N VAL A 255 15.70 -12.24 -5.02
CA VAL A 255 15.43 -12.75 -3.65
C VAL A 255 14.18 -12.10 -3.08
N PHE A 256 14.04 -10.77 -3.25
CA PHE A 256 12.83 -10.05 -2.83
C PHE A 256 11.58 -10.66 -3.46
N ALA A 257 11.60 -10.97 -4.76
CA ALA A 257 10.43 -11.52 -5.44
C ALA A 257 10.08 -12.94 -4.98
N LYS A 258 11.09 -13.75 -4.60
CA LYS A 258 10.87 -15.05 -3.92
C LYS A 258 10.18 -14.84 -2.57
N THR A 259 10.75 -13.99 -1.72
CA THR A 259 10.23 -13.77 -0.36
C THR A 259 8.85 -13.10 -0.37
N ALA A 260 8.57 -12.16 -1.28
CA ALA A 260 7.24 -11.59 -1.43
C ALA A 260 6.20 -12.62 -1.90
N LEU A 261 6.59 -13.55 -2.78
CA LEU A 261 5.74 -14.67 -3.20
C LEU A 261 5.51 -15.69 -2.07
N GLU A 262 6.52 -15.92 -1.21
CA GLU A 262 6.39 -16.74 0.00
C GLU A 262 5.48 -16.08 1.04
N GLY A 263 5.62 -14.76 1.25
CA GLY A 263 4.71 -13.96 2.06
C GLY A 263 3.27 -14.13 1.60
N MET A 264 2.97 -13.95 0.30
CA MET A 264 1.62 -14.20 -0.24
C MET A 264 1.09 -15.60 0.11
N LYS A 265 1.89 -16.66 -0.04
CA LYS A 265 1.47 -18.03 0.29
C LYS A 265 1.09 -18.23 1.76
N GLN A 266 1.73 -17.50 2.69
CA GLN A 266 1.43 -17.61 4.13
C GLN A 266 0.01 -17.12 4.49
N TYR A 267 -0.63 -16.36 3.61
CA TYR A 267 -2.02 -15.88 3.76
C TYR A 267 -3.03 -16.74 2.99
N ASP A 268 -2.74 -18.04 2.83
CA ASP A 268 -3.55 -19.03 2.09
C ASP A 268 -3.88 -18.60 0.66
N TRP A 269 -3.10 -17.66 0.12
CA TRP A 269 -3.24 -17.15 -1.23
C TRP A 269 -2.50 -18.12 -2.16
N ASP A 270 -3.17 -19.22 -2.54
CA ASP A 270 -2.63 -20.19 -3.49
C ASP A 270 -3.02 -19.84 -4.93
N PRO A 271 -2.10 -19.35 -5.77
CA PRO A 271 -2.36 -19.11 -7.19
C PRO A 271 -2.56 -20.38 -8.04
N ALA A 272 -2.72 -21.55 -7.43
CA ALA A 272 -3.22 -22.79 -8.03
C ALA A 272 -4.71 -23.07 -7.72
N TRP A 273 -5.49 -22.09 -7.21
CA TRP A 273 -6.95 -22.21 -7.13
C TRP A 273 -7.55 -22.56 -8.50
N ASP A 274 -8.01 -23.80 -8.66
CA ASP A 274 -8.48 -24.37 -9.93
C ASP A 274 -9.88 -23.85 -10.32
N THR A 275 -10.62 -23.26 -9.38
CA THR A 275 -11.95 -22.68 -9.63
C THR A 275 -12.09 -21.21 -9.22
N GLU A 276 -12.99 -20.51 -9.91
CA GLU A 276 -13.38 -19.13 -9.59
C GLU A 276 -14.06 -19.05 -8.23
N GLU A 277 -14.93 -20.02 -7.91
CA GLU A 277 -15.72 -20.10 -6.68
C GLU A 277 -14.85 -20.23 -5.42
N GLU A 278 -13.79 -21.04 -5.44
CA GLU A 278 -12.81 -21.14 -4.34
C GLU A 278 -12.08 -19.82 -4.08
N ALA A 279 -11.74 -19.09 -5.14
CA ALA A 279 -11.06 -17.79 -5.03
C ALA A 279 -11.98 -16.70 -4.47
N ILE A 280 -13.29 -16.73 -4.81
CA ILE A 280 -14.30 -15.81 -4.27
C ILE A 280 -14.52 -16.06 -2.77
N GLN A 281 -14.74 -17.32 -2.39
CA GLN A 281 -15.04 -17.72 -1.01
C GLN A 281 -13.86 -17.45 -0.06
N ARG A 282 -12.62 -17.67 -0.52
CA ARG A 282 -11.41 -17.43 0.27
C ARG A 282 -10.91 -15.99 0.22
N GLY A 283 -11.08 -15.25 -0.89
CA GLY A 283 -10.61 -13.88 -1.02
C GLY A 283 -11.16 -12.91 0.04
N THR A 284 -12.45 -13.05 0.37
CA THR A 284 -13.13 -12.26 1.43
C THR A 284 -12.64 -12.61 2.83
N THR A 285 -12.37 -13.90 3.09
CA THR A 285 -11.77 -14.38 4.35
C THR A 285 -10.32 -13.92 4.48
N ASN A 286 -9.56 -13.98 3.38
CA ASN A 286 -8.13 -13.70 3.37
C ASN A 286 -7.84 -12.20 3.50
N ALA A 287 -8.64 -11.29 2.92
CA ALA A 287 -8.44 -9.85 3.14
C ALA A 287 -8.53 -9.49 4.64
N ARG A 288 -9.49 -10.08 5.35
CA ARG A 288 -9.63 -9.94 6.80
C ARG A 288 -8.47 -10.59 7.54
N ALA A 289 -8.09 -11.82 7.21
CA ALA A 289 -6.98 -12.52 7.84
C ALA A 289 -5.61 -11.86 7.58
N ILE A 290 -5.40 -11.22 6.42
CA ILE A 290 -4.22 -10.41 6.08
C ILE A 290 -4.20 -9.15 6.94
N MET A 291 -5.34 -8.49 7.16
CA MET A 291 -5.42 -7.35 8.08
C MET A 291 -5.22 -7.80 9.54
N GLU A 292 -5.85 -8.88 9.99
CA GLU A 292 -5.76 -9.40 11.37
C GLU A 292 -4.37 -9.97 11.71
N ARG A 293 -3.70 -10.65 10.75
CA ARG A 293 -2.30 -11.08 10.90
C ARG A 293 -1.29 -9.98 10.63
N GLY A 294 -1.59 -9.05 9.72
CA GLY A 294 -0.89 -7.78 9.61
C GLY A 294 -0.87 -7.15 10.99
N MET A 295 -2.04 -7.01 11.64
CA MET A 295 -2.20 -6.54 13.01
C MET A 295 -1.54 -7.41 14.10
N ALA A 296 -1.27 -8.70 13.87
CA ALA A 296 -0.54 -9.56 14.83
C ALA A 296 0.99 -9.55 14.64
N MET A 297 1.48 -9.51 13.39
CA MET A 297 2.89 -9.26 13.05
C MET A 297 3.31 -7.85 13.39
N LEU A 298 2.38 -6.91 13.18
CA LEU A 298 2.34 -5.66 13.89
C LEU A 298 2.39 -6.02 15.38
N ARG A 299 1.35 -6.46 16.10
CA ARG A 299 1.36 -6.64 17.60
C ARG A 299 2.44 -7.55 18.23
N GLY A 300 3.45 -8.03 17.51
CA GLY A 300 4.51 -8.88 18.05
C GLY A 300 3.99 -10.20 18.63
N ASP A 301 2.81 -10.63 18.19
CA ASP A 301 2.11 -11.83 18.65
C ASP A 301 2.67 -13.12 17.95
N TYR A 302 3.97 -13.16 17.66
CA TYR A 302 4.63 -14.14 16.78
C TYR A 302 5.96 -14.69 17.33
#